data_AF-A0A958GL42-F1
#
_entry.id   AF-A0A958GL42-F1
#
_cell.length_a   1.000
_cell.length_b   1.000
_cell.length_c   1.000
_cell.angle_alpha   90.00
_cell.angle_beta   90.00
_cell.angle_gamma   90.00
#
_symmetry.space_group_name_H-M   'P 1'
#
loop_
_entity.id
_entity.type
_entity.pdbx_description
1 polymer ?
#
loop_
_entity_poly.entity_id
_entity_poly.type
_entity_poly.pdbx_seq_one_letter_code
_entity_poly.pdbx_strand_id
1 'polypeptide(L)'
;VFLRLFAPVLPYITEEVWSCAFAENDKSIHHASWPKSEDIFSLLSTSDSDIAKQRQLLEIGKQVMGEIRSVKTLSQKSLKWPVVDICITGTSAFCEGAKEIESDIRGASNFIGQEIVYSPSDDKESRVEVELAAENKG
;
A
#
# COMPACT_ATOMS: atom_id res chain seq x y z
N VAL A 1 -3.61 14.13 -13.45
CA VAL A 1 -4.75 14.90 -12.88
C VAL A 1 -4.36 15.66 -11.61
N PHE A 2 -3.90 15.00 -10.55
CA PHE A 2 -3.61 15.64 -9.25
C PHE A 2 -2.67 16.85 -9.31
N LEU A 3 -1.58 16.77 -10.06
CA LEU A 3 -0.62 17.88 -10.15
C LEU A 3 -1.26 19.17 -10.71
N ARG A 4 -2.17 19.03 -11.70
CA ARG A 4 -2.93 20.17 -12.26
C ARG A 4 -3.90 20.75 -11.24
N LEU A 5 -4.52 19.92 -10.38
CA LEU A 5 -5.40 20.40 -9.30
C LEU A 5 -4.66 21.25 -8.28
N PHE A 6 -3.38 20.95 -8.03
CA PHE A 6 -2.55 21.71 -7.10
C PHE A 6 -1.89 22.95 -7.73
N ALA A 7 -1.79 23.04 -9.06
CA ALA A 7 -1.07 24.11 -9.75
C ALA A 7 -1.47 25.55 -9.36
N PRO A 8 -2.76 25.87 -9.11
CA PRO A 8 -3.15 27.21 -8.69
C PRO A 8 -2.69 27.61 -7.28
N VAL A 9 -2.37 26.63 -6.42
CA VAL A 9 -2.01 26.84 -5.01
C VAL A 9 -0.52 26.63 -4.77
N LEU A 10 0.12 25.74 -5.54
CA LEU A 10 1.51 25.32 -5.37
C LEU A 10 2.33 25.51 -6.67
N PRO A 11 2.35 26.72 -7.27
CA PRO A 11 2.69 26.89 -8.68
C PRO A 11 4.11 26.46 -9.07
N TYR A 12 5.10 26.71 -8.21
CA TYR A 12 6.50 26.41 -8.50
C TYR A 12 6.78 24.90 -8.41
N ILE A 13 6.42 24.27 -7.30
CA ILE A 13 6.67 22.83 -7.11
C ILE A 13 5.88 21.98 -8.11
N THR A 14 4.66 22.40 -8.46
CA THR A 14 3.89 21.69 -9.49
C THR A 14 4.52 21.82 -10.87
N GLU A 15 5.18 22.94 -11.17
CA GLU A 15 5.92 23.12 -12.42
C GLU A 15 7.20 22.27 -12.45
N GLU A 16 7.96 22.25 -11.36
CA GLU A 16 9.17 21.42 -11.25
C GLU A 16 8.86 19.94 -11.46
N VAL A 17 7.87 19.40 -10.72
CA VAL A 17 7.46 17.99 -10.86
C VAL A 17 6.93 17.72 -12.27
N TRP A 18 6.18 18.65 -12.87
CA TRP A 18 5.67 18.51 -14.23
C TRP A 18 6.78 18.43 -15.27
N SER A 19 7.74 19.35 -15.20
CA SER A 19 8.89 19.43 -16.10
C SER A 19 9.74 18.16 -16.07
N CYS A 20 9.87 17.51 -14.90
CA CYS A 20 10.69 16.31 -14.76
C CYS A 20 9.96 15.01 -15.11
N ALA A 21 8.67 14.89 -14.78
CA ALA A 21 7.96 13.61 -14.84
C ALA A 21 6.90 13.51 -15.95
N PHE A 22 6.48 14.64 -16.55
CA PHE A 22 5.34 14.68 -17.47
C PHE A 22 5.58 15.48 -18.75
N ALA A 23 6.68 16.23 -18.84
CA ALA A 23 6.92 17.10 -19.99
C ALA A 23 7.28 16.30 -21.24
N GLU A 24 6.28 15.99 -22.06
CA GLU A 24 6.47 15.83 -23.49
C GLU A 24 6.37 17.23 -24.13
N ASN A 25 7.52 17.79 -24.51
CA ASN A 25 7.69 19.06 -25.24
C ASN A 25 7.66 20.38 -24.42
N ASP A 26 8.26 20.44 -23.22
CA ASP A 26 8.50 21.70 -22.46
C ASP A 26 7.25 22.58 -22.19
N LYS A 27 6.05 22.02 -22.28
CA LYS A 27 4.82 22.77 -21.99
C LYS A 27 4.59 22.85 -20.49
N SER A 28 4.61 24.06 -19.93
CA SER A 28 4.32 24.34 -18.52
C SER A 28 2.97 23.76 -18.07
N ILE A 29 2.90 23.30 -16.82
CA ILE A 29 1.66 22.79 -16.22
C ILE A 29 0.57 23.86 -16.19
N HIS A 30 0.97 25.14 -16.07
CA HIS A 30 0.07 26.28 -15.99
C HIS A 30 -0.70 26.53 -17.30
N HIS A 31 -0.23 25.96 -18.41
CA HIS A 31 -0.92 26.00 -19.70
C HIS A 31 -1.73 24.72 -19.99
N ALA A 32 -1.64 23.71 -19.13
CA ALA A 32 -2.40 22.47 -19.30
C ALA A 32 -3.89 22.71 -19.02
N SER A 33 -4.77 22.08 -19.80
CA SER A 33 -6.21 22.11 -19.55
C SER A 33 -6.53 21.65 -18.13
N TRP A 34 -7.42 22.37 -17.46
CA TRP A 34 -7.91 21.98 -16.14
C TRP A 34 -8.51 20.57 -16.18
N PRO A 35 -8.31 19.73 -15.15
CA PRO A 35 -8.92 18.40 -15.11
C PRO A 35 -10.44 18.47 -15.18
N LYS A 36 -11.02 17.60 -16.00
CA LYS A 36 -12.47 17.37 -16.03
C LYS A 36 -12.83 16.20 -15.10
N SER A 37 -14.10 16.11 -14.71
CA SER A 37 -14.62 14.97 -13.96
C SER A 37 -14.39 13.64 -14.69
N GLU A 38 -14.54 13.64 -16.01
CA GLU A 38 -14.27 12.52 -16.91
C GLU A 38 -12.82 11.99 -16.80
N ASP A 39 -11.84 12.89 -16.60
CA ASP A 39 -10.42 12.51 -16.42
C ASP A 39 -10.22 11.68 -15.14
N ILE A 40 -11.12 11.81 -14.16
CA ILE A 40 -11.10 11.07 -12.90
C ILE A 40 -11.96 9.83 -13.01
N PHE A 41 -13.18 9.95 -13.52
CA PHE A 41 -14.12 8.83 -13.62
C PHE A 41 -13.65 7.75 -14.60
N SER A 42 -12.94 8.12 -15.67
CA SER A 42 -12.32 7.15 -16.58
C SER A 42 -11.27 6.26 -15.88
N LEU A 43 -10.56 6.78 -14.88
CA LEU A 43 -9.63 5.99 -14.05
C LEU A 43 -10.36 5.07 -13.06
N LEU A 44 -11.62 5.38 -12.77
CA LEU A 44 -12.51 4.62 -11.87
C LEU A 44 -13.42 3.67 -12.65
N SER A 45 -13.12 3.38 -13.93
CA SER A 45 -13.89 2.46 -14.79
C SER A 45 -13.76 1.02 -14.28
N THR A 46 -14.39 0.75 -13.15
CA THR A 46 -14.37 -0.52 -12.45
C THR A 46 -15.78 -0.74 -11.92
N SER A 47 -16.27 -1.98 -11.93
CA SER A 47 -17.64 -2.25 -11.48
C SER A 47 -17.80 -1.95 -9.99
N ASP A 48 -19.04 -1.72 -9.51
CA ASP A 48 -19.29 -1.52 -8.06
C ASP A 48 -18.75 -2.69 -7.23
N SER A 49 -18.80 -3.92 -7.77
CA SER A 49 -18.21 -5.11 -7.16
C SER A 49 -16.69 -5.04 -7.07
N ASP A 50 -16.00 -4.51 -8.09
CA ASP A 50 -14.55 -4.38 -8.07
C ASP A 50 -14.11 -3.32 -7.06
N ILE A 51 -14.86 -2.22 -6.94
CA ILE A 51 -14.61 -1.17 -5.93
C ILE A 51 -14.77 -1.75 -4.52
N ALA A 52 -15.82 -2.54 -4.29
CA ALA A 52 -16.04 -3.21 -3.00
C ALA A 52 -14.90 -4.17 -2.67
N LYS A 53 -14.46 -4.98 -3.65
CA LYS A 53 -13.31 -5.89 -3.50
C LYS A 53 -12.03 -5.13 -3.18
N GLN A 54 -11.70 -4.08 -3.94
CA GLN A 54 -10.51 -3.26 -3.72
C GLN A 54 -10.50 -2.62 -2.33
N ARG A 55 -11.65 -2.13 -1.85
CA ARG A 55 -11.79 -1.61 -0.49
C ARG A 55 -11.52 -2.69 0.55
N GLN A 56 -12.06 -3.89 0.37
CA GLN A 56 -11.80 -5.01 1.26
C GLN A 56 -10.31 -5.35 1.31
N LEU A 57 -9.64 -5.48 0.15
CA LEU A 57 -8.20 -5.74 0.07
C LEU A 57 -7.39 -4.64 0.75
N LEU A 58 -7.78 -3.37 0.59
CA LEU A 58 -7.11 -2.25 1.24
C LEU A 58 -7.23 -2.32 2.77
N GLU A 59 -8.40 -2.66 3.31
CA GLU A 59 -8.59 -2.82 4.76
C GLU A 59 -7.78 -4.00 5.31
N ILE A 60 -7.72 -5.13 4.59
CA ILE A 60 -6.85 -6.26 4.95
C ILE A 60 -5.40 -5.81 4.99
N GLY A 61 -4.92 -5.11 3.96
CA GLY A 61 -3.55 -4.60 3.90
C GLY A 61 -3.23 -3.62 5.02
N LYS A 62 -4.15 -2.71 5.36
CA LYS A 62 -4.01 -1.79 6.50
C LYS A 62 -3.87 -2.54 7.81
N GLN A 63 -4.72 -3.54 8.05
CA GLN A 63 -4.69 -4.35 9.27
C GLN A 63 -3.37 -5.10 9.39
N VAL A 64 -2.98 -5.88 8.36
CA VAL A 64 -1.74 -6.66 8.37
C VAL A 64 -0.51 -5.77 8.58
N MET A 65 -0.41 -4.67 7.84
CA MET A 65 0.72 -3.75 7.98
C MET A 65 0.71 -2.99 9.31
N GLY A 66 -0.48 -2.75 9.89
CA GLY A 66 -0.63 -2.19 11.23
C GLY A 66 0.01 -3.09 12.28
N GLU A 67 -0.31 -4.39 12.26
CA GLU A 67 0.24 -5.36 13.21
C GLU A 67 1.75 -5.54 13.05
N ILE A 68 2.26 -5.69 11.83
CA ILE A 68 3.71 -5.79 11.56
C ILE A 68 4.46 -4.57 12.13
N ARG A 69 3.93 -3.37 11.90
CA ARG A 69 4.54 -2.13 12.41
C ARG A 69 4.43 -2.02 13.93
N SER A 70 3.34 -2.51 14.52
CA SER A 70 3.15 -2.61 15.97
C SER A 70 4.24 -3.49 16.59
N VAL A 71 4.45 -4.71 16.07
CA VAL A 71 5.48 -5.65 16.55
C VAL A 71 6.88 -5.04 16.46
N LYS A 72 7.22 -4.36 15.35
CA LYS A 72 8.51 -3.66 15.21
C LYS A 72 8.68 -2.56 16.27
N THR A 73 7.64 -1.75 16.47
CA THR A 73 7.68 -0.63 17.41
C THR A 73 7.80 -1.11 18.85
N LEU A 74 7.01 -2.12 19.24
CA LEU A 74 7.06 -2.74 20.57
C LEU A 74 8.43 -3.39 20.85
N SER A 75 9.07 -3.94 19.82
CA SER A 75 10.43 -4.49 19.88
C SER A 75 11.53 -3.43 19.77
N GLN A 76 11.17 -2.14 19.76
CA GLN A 76 12.08 -1.00 19.60
C GLN A 76 12.97 -1.09 18.34
N LYS A 77 12.45 -1.71 17.28
CA LYS A 77 13.11 -1.86 15.99
C LYS A 77 12.67 -0.77 15.02
N SER A 78 13.58 -0.35 14.15
CA SER A 78 13.22 0.55 13.05
C SER A 78 12.22 -0.12 12.09
N LEU A 79 11.45 0.68 11.36
CA LEU A 79 10.52 0.13 10.35
C LEU A 79 11.22 -0.65 9.22
N LYS A 80 12.51 -0.36 8.99
CA LYS A 80 13.36 -1.08 8.04
C LYS A 80 13.87 -2.41 8.58
N TRP A 81 13.64 -2.74 9.85
CA TRP A 81 14.15 -4.00 10.41
C TRP A 81 13.57 -5.20 9.67
N PRO A 82 14.38 -6.20 9.27
CA PRO A 82 13.89 -7.34 8.50
C PRO A 82 12.89 -8.19 9.29
N VAL A 83 11.86 -8.67 8.58
CA VAL A 83 10.89 -9.64 9.10
C VAL A 83 11.24 -11.01 8.53
N VAL A 84 11.35 -12.03 9.37
CA VAL A 84 11.73 -13.39 8.95
C VAL A 84 10.52 -14.28 8.76
N ASP A 85 9.51 -14.17 9.62
CA ASP A 85 8.29 -14.96 9.51
C ASP A 85 7.05 -14.10 9.71
N ILE A 86 6.00 -14.42 8.96
CA ILE A 86 4.67 -13.83 9.06
C ILE A 86 3.65 -14.97 9.01
N CYS A 87 2.81 -15.06 10.02
CA CYS A 87 1.67 -15.97 10.06
C CYS A 87 0.38 -15.17 10.17
N ILE A 88 -0.52 -15.35 9.20
CA ILE A 88 -1.80 -14.67 9.13
C ILE A 88 -2.91 -15.68 9.43
N THR A 89 -3.61 -15.45 10.54
CA THR A 89 -4.74 -16.28 10.98
C THR A 89 -6.03 -15.48 10.89
N GLY A 90 -7.12 -16.09 10.43
CA GLY A 90 -8.43 -15.45 10.38
C GLY A 90 -9.39 -16.18 9.43
N THR A 91 -10.52 -15.56 9.13
CA THR A 91 -11.51 -16.16 8.20
C THR A 91 -10.90 -16.50 6.82
N SER A 92 -11.45 -17.50 6.12
CA SER A 92 -10.98 -17.89 4.77
C SER A 92 -10.91 -16.69 3.82
N ALA A 93 -11.93 -15.83 3.83
CA ALA A 93 -11.97 -14.63 3.00
C ALA A 93 -10.85 -13.63 3.34
N PHE A 94 -10.46 -13.52 4.61
CA PHE A 94 -9.35 -12.67 5.03
C PHE A 94 -8.01 -13.24 4.55
N CYS A 95 -7.78 -14.55 4.73
CA CYS A 95 -6.56 -15.21 4.27
C CYS A 95 -6.43 -15.17 2.74
N GLU A 96 -7.52 -15.40 2.01
CA GLU A 96 -7.55 -15.30 0.55
C GLU A 96 -7.25 -13.88 0.06
N GLY A 97 -7.86 -12.87 0.69
CA GLY A 97 -7.59 -11.47 0.37
C GLY A 97 -6.14 -11.07 0.70
N ALA A 98 -5.60 -11.53 1.84
CA ALA A 98 -4.21 -11.29 2.21
C ALA A 98 -3.24 -11.94 1.22
N LYS A 99 -3.56 -13.13 0.73
CA LYS A 99 -2.81 -13.84 -0.31
C LYS A 99 -2.84 -13.11 -1.65
N GLU A 100 -3.96 -12.49 -2.01
CA GLU A 100 -4.07 -11.67 -3.22
C GLU A 100 -3.12 -10.46 -3.20
N ILE A 101 -2.90 -9.86 -2.03
CA ILE A 101 -2.00 -8.70 -1.83
C ILE A 101 -0.62 -9.08 -1.26
N GLU A 102 -0.23 -10.36 -1.33
CA GLU A 102 1.00 -10.86 -0.69
C GLU A 102 2.25 -10.08 -1.14
N SER A 103 2.32 -9.76 -2.43
CA SER A 103 3.44 -9.00 -3.00
C SER A 103 3.62 -7.63 -2.32
N ASP A 104 2.51 -6.93 -2.05
CA ASP A 104 2.54 -5.64 -1.39
C ASP A 104 2.95 -5.77 0.08
N ILE A 105 2.44 -6.80 0.78
CA ILE A 105 2.83 -7.10 2.17
C ILE A 105 4.35 -7.34 2.24
N ARG A 106 4.90 -8.18 1.36
CA ARG A 106 6.33 -8.48 1.31
C ARG A 106 7.16 -7.22 1.04
N GLY A 107 6.77 -6.44 0.03
CA GLY A 107 7.47 -5.22 -0.34
C GLY A 107 7.45 -4.15 0.75
N ALA A 108 6.33 -4.01 1.46
CA ALA A 108 6.15 -2.97 2.48
C ALA A 108 6.72 -3.35 3.86
N SER A 109 6.96 -4.64 4.14
CA SER A 109 7.38 -5.12 5.46
C SER A 109 8.88 -5.38 5.60
N ASN A 110 9.66 -5.28 4.51
CA ASN A 110 11.06 -5.77 4.46
C ASN A 110 11.15 -7.26 4.87
N PHE A 111 10.28 -8.07 4.26
CA PHE A 111 10.23 -9.51 4.50
C PHE A 111 11.40 -10.21 3.80
N ILE A 112 12.16 -11.00 4.55
CA ILE A 112 13.30 -11.79 4.06
C ILE A 112 13.06 -13.30 4.17
N GLY A 113 11.91 -13.72 4.69
CA GLY A 113 11.50 -15.12 4.76
C GLY A 113 11.09 -15.70 3.40
N GLN A 114 10.92 -17.02 3.36
CA GLN A 114 10.55 -17.72 2.14
C GLN A 114 9.06 -17.61 1.84
N GLU A 115 8.21 -17.95 2.80
CA GLU A 115 6.75 -17.98 2.64
C GLU A 115 6.02 -17.27 3.78
N ILE A 116 4.88 -16.67 3.45
CA ILE A 116 3.92 -16.17 4.44
C ILE A 116 2.94 -17.30 4.71
N VAL A 117 2.76 -17.65 5.98
CA VAL A 117 1.88 -18.74 6.40
C VAL A 117 0.47 -18.19 6.56
N TYR A 118 -0.52 -18.90 6.00
CA TYR A 118 -1.93 -18.57 6.13
C TYR A 118 -2.66 -19.69 6.84
N SER A 119 -3.32 -19.37 7.96
CA SER A 119 -4.04 -20.33 8.79
C SER A 119 -5.52 -19.94 8.87
N PRO A 120 -6.38 -20.46 7.97
CA PRO A 120 -7.80 -20.21 8.04
C PRO A 120 -8.38 -20.70 9.38
N SER A 121 -9.21 -19.86 10.00
CA SER A 121 -9.91 -20.12 11.26
C SER A 121 -11.37 -19.70 11.13
N ASP A 122 -12.27 -20.42 11.79
CA ASP A 122 -13.69 -20.05 11.90
C ASP A 122 -13.92 -18.87 12.86
N ASP A 123 -12.88 -18.43 13.56
CA ASP A 123 -12.92 -17.24 14.40
C ASP A 123 -13.09 -15.97 13.56
N LYS A 124 -13.88 -15.03 14.08
CA LYS A 124 -14.07 -13.71 13.46
C LYS A 124 -12.88 -12.79 13.69
N GLU A 125 -12.04 -13.08 14.69
CA GLU A 125 -10.82 -12.32 14.94
C GLU A 125 -9.70 -12.76 14.00
N SER A 126 -9.20 -11.81 13.20
CA SER A 126 -7.96 -12.00 12.45
C SER A 126 -6.76 -11.59 13.31
N ARG A 127 -5.69 -12.38 13.25
CA ARG A 127 -4.44 -12.16 13.98
C ARG A 127 -3.26 -12.28 13.02
N VAL A 128 -2.24 -11.45 13.25
CA VAL A 128 -1.01 -11.46 12.47
C VAL A 128 0.15 -11.60 13.44
N GLU A 129 0.80 -12.75 13.37
CA GLU A 129 1.99 -13.05 14.15
C GLU A 129 3.22 -12.81 13.29
N VAL A 130 4.22 -12.16 13.85
CA VAL A 130 5.37 -11.66 13.11
C VAL A 130 6.64 -11.93 13.91
N GLU A 131 7.61 -12.58 13.27
CA GLU A 131 8.93 -12.78 13.82
C GLU A 131 9.93 -11.84 13.14
N LEU A 132 10.70 -11.13 13.96
CA LEU A 132 11.72 -10.20 13.49
C LEU A 132 13.08 -10.89 13.45
N ALA A 133 13.92 -10.52 12.48
CA ALA A 133 15.29 -11.04 12.43
C ALA A 133 16.03 -10.76 13.75
N ALA A 134 16.86 -11.72 14.19
CA ALA A 134 17.72 -11.54 15.34
C ALA A 134 18.65 -10.33 15.16
N GLU A 135 19.08 -9.72 16.27
CA GLU A 135 20.15 -8.74 16.22
C GLU A 135 21.44 -9.43 15.76
N ASN A 136 21.93 -9.07 14.58
CA ASN A 136 23.31 -9.37 14.21
C ASN A 136 24.23 -8.64 15.20
N LYS A 137 24.75 -9.38 16.18
CA LYS A 137 25.91 -8.95 16.94
C LYS A 137 27.14 -9.09 16.03
N GLY A 138 27.48 -8.00 15.34
CA GLY A 138 28.81 -7.68 14.80
C GLY A 138 29.41 -8.69 13.83
#